data_AF-A0A3S0VPP3-F1
#
_entry.id   AF-A0A3S0VPP3-F1
#
_cell.length_a   1.000
_cell.length_b   1.000
_cell.length_c   1.000
_cell.angle_alpha   90.00
_cell.angle_beta   90.00
_cell.angle_gamma   90.00
#
_symmetry.space_group_name_H-M   'P 1'
#
loop_
_entity.id
_entity.type
_entity.pdbx_description
1 polymer ?
#
loop_
_entity_poly.entity_id
_entity_poly.type
_entity_poly.pdbx_seq_one_letter_code
_entity_poly.pdbx_strand_id
1 'polypeptide(L)'
;MSSLLSGLTGLGGVKPGPRGRLRPVWEEEPSKAGLASKGVIMVLICLAVLFPLWVVIVTSLSSVRTITEAGGLVVIPRGVTFVAYQELLGGGQVTRAALISVCVTVVGTLFSMTVSVLCAYGLSRTGSVLHRPLLVFMLATMFFGAGLIPTYLVV
;
A
#
# COMPACT_ATOMS: atom_id res chain seq x y z
N MET A 1 -38.86 -46.74 -9.51
CA MET A 1 -37.60 -45.99 -9.59
C MET A 1 -37.29 -45.41 -10.99
N SER A 2 -38.26 -45.34 -11.90
CA SER A 2 -38.07 -44.85 -13.29
C SER A 2 -38.89 -43.59 -13.64
N SER A 3 -39.78 -43.10 -12.77
CA SER A 3 -40.62 -41.91 -13.04
C SER A 3 -40.03 -40.59 -12.54
N LEU A 4 -38.92 -40.60 -11.79
CA LEU A 4 -38.27 -39.39 -11.27
C LEU A 4 -37.12 -38.89 -12.16
N LEU A 5 -36.70 -39.67 -13.16
CA LEU A 5 -35.62 -39.29 -14.10
C LEU A 5 -36.13 -38.65 -15.40
N SER A 6 -37.44 -38.65 -15.67
CA SER A 6 -38.04 -37.99 -16.84
C SER A 6 -38.26 -36.48 -16.66
N GLY A 7 -38.10 -35.95 -15.44
CA GLY A 7 -38.24 -34.52 -15.15
C GLY A 7 -37.00 -33.67 -15.42
N LEU A 8 -35.82 -34.30 -15.61
CA LEU A 8 -34.54 -33.60 -15.76
C LEU A 8 -34.05 -33.49 -17.22
N THR A 9 -34.75 -34.11 -18.17
CA THR A 9 -34.46 -34.03 -19.61
C THR A 9 -35.06 -32.81 -20.31
N GLY A 10 -35.75 -31.92 -19.57
CA GLY A 10 -36.36 -30.69 -20.08
C GLY A 10 -35.49 -29.43 -20.04
N LEU A 11 -34.28 -29.46 -19.48
CA LEU A 11 -33.37 -28.30 -19.43
C LEU A 11 -32.45 -28.22 -20.66
N GLY A 12 -32.95 -28.68 -21.81
CA GLY A 12 -32.32 -28.50 -23.10
C GLY A 12 -32.55 -27.08 -23.62
N GLY A 13 -31.47 -26.28 -23.61
CA GLY A 13 -31.35 -25.13 -24.50
C GLY A 13 -32.03 -23.85 -24.03
N VAL A 14 -31.43 -23.17 -23.05
CA VAL A 14 -31.55 -21.72 -22.97
C VAL A 14 -30.91 -21.14 -24.22
N LYS A 15 -31.72 -20.93 -25.26
CA LYS A 15 -31.30 -20.15 -26.43
C LYS A 15 -30.97 -18.75 -25.93
N PRO A 16 -29.72 -18.26 -26.07
CA PRO A 16 -29.44 -16.87 -25.76
C PRO A 16 -30.37 -16.02 -26.64
N GLY A 17 -31.25 -15.25 -25.99
CA GLY A 17 -32.15 -14.34 -26.68
C GLY A 17 -31.36 -13.35 -27.55
N PRO A 18 -31.99 -12.73 -28.56
CA PRO A 18 -31.30 -11.80 -29.46
C PRO A 18 -30.68 -10.67 -28.62
N ARG A 19 -29.35 -10.68 -28.47
CA ARG A 19 -28.60 -9.63 -27.78
C ARG A 19 -28.63 -8.37 -28.65
N GLY A 20 -29.74 -7.65 -28.61
CA GLY A 20 -29.96 -6.43 -29.36
C GLY A 20 -30.75 -5.41 -28.53
N ARG A 21 -30.07 -4.32 -28.15
CA ARG A 21 -30.61 -2.99 -27.80
C ARG A 21 -31.05 -2.65 -26.38
N LEU A 22 -30.53 -3.31 -25.33
CA LEU A 22 -30.45 -2.66 -24.01
C LEU A 22 -29.10 -2.96 -23.36
N ARG A 23 -28.03 -2.34 -23.88
CA ARG A 23 -26.84 -2.10 -23.06
C ARG A 23 -27.18 -0.90 -22.18
N PRO A 24 -27.07 -1.00 -20.85
CA PRO A 24 -27.24 0.14 -19.99
C PRO A 24 -26.29 1.29 -20.34
N VAL A 25 -26.67 2.53 -20.04
CA VAL A 25 -25.87 3.74 -20.37
C VAL A 25 -24.47 3.71 -19.74
N TRP A 26 -24.29 2.98 -18.64
CA TRP A 26 -22.97 2.80 -18.00
C TRP A 26 -22.08 1.74 -18.69
N GLU A 27 -22.60 1.02 -19.67
CA GLU A 27 -21.94 -0.06 -20.42
C GLU A 27 -21.54 0.35 -21.84
N GLU A 28 -21.57 1.67 -22.10
CA GLU A 28 -20.98 2.30 -23.27
C GLU A 28 -19.55 1.80 -23.47
N GLU A 29 -19.25 1.36 -24.69
CA GLU A 29 -17.89 0.98 -25.02
C GLU A 29 -16.99 2.18 -24.75
N PRO A 30 -15.92 2.03 -23.95
CA PRO A 30 -15.09 3.15 -23.58
C PRO A 30 -14.61 3.82 -24.86
N SER A 31 -15.10 5.04 -25.11
CA SER A 31 -14.64 5.83 -26.24
C SER A 31 -13.12 5.85 -26.20
N LYS A 32 -12.47 5.62 -27.35
CA LYS A 32 -11.00 5.60 -27.44
C LYS A 32 -10.39 6.87 -26.84
N ALA A 33 -11.11 7.99 -26.92
CA ALA A 33 -10.76 9.26 -26.28
C ALA A 33 -10.84 9.22 -24.74
N GLY A 34 -11.86 8.56 -24.17
CA GLY A 34 -12.00 8.40 -22.71
C GLY A 34 -11.00 7.42 -22.10
N LEU A 35 -10.56 6.41 -22.87
CA LEU A 35 -9.47 5.54 -22.44
C LEU A 35 -8.11 6.25 -22.51
N ALA A 36 -7.88 7.03 -23.59
CA ALA A 36 -6.68 7.84 -23.75
C ALA A 36 -6.54 8.90 -22.64
N SER A 37 -7.61 9.60 -22.28
CA SER A 37 -7.56 10.62 -21.22
C SER A 37 -7.20 10.02 -19.85
N LYS A 38 -7.82 8.89 -19.48
CA LYS A 38 -7.48 8.15 -18.25
C LYS A 38 -6.02 7.71 -18.24
N GLY A 39 -5.54 7.18 -19.38
CA GLY A 39 -4.15 6.78 -19.53
C GLY A 39 -3.17 7.94 -19.36
N VAL A 40 -3.44 9.08 -20.03
CA VAL A 40 -2.62 10.29 -19.92
C VAL A 40 -2.59 10.83 -18.48
N ILE A 41 -3.74 10.85 -17.79
CA ILE A 41 -3.82 11.31 -16.40
C ILE A 41 -3.02 10.39 -15.47
N MET A 42 -3.16 9.07 -15.61
CA MET A 42 -2.35 8.10 -14.84
C MET A 42 -0.85 8.30 -15.07
N VAL A 43 -0.43 8.47 -16.33
CA VAL A 43 0.97 8.71 -16.68
C VAL A 43 1.49 10.01 -16.07
N LEU A 44 0.71 11.09 -16.11
CA LEU A 44 1.07 12.37 -15.50
C LEU A 44 1.25 12.25 -13.98
N ILE A 45 0.35 11.55 -13.28
CA ILE A 45 0.45 11.31 -11.84
C ILE A 45 1.71 10.48 -11.53
N CYS A 46 1.97 9.42 -12.30
CA CYS A 46 3.18 8.62 -12.15
C CYS A 46 4.44 9.48 -12.35
N LEU A 47 4.49 10.33 -13.38
CA LEU A 47 5.62 11.22 -13.62
C LEU A 47 5.82 12.22 -12.48
N ALA A 48 4.74 12.78 -11.91
CA ALA A 48 4.81 13.71 -10.79
C ALA A 48 5.41 13.07 -9.53
N VAL A 49 5.15 11.77 -9.29
CA VAL A 49 5.72 11.02 -8.16
C VAL A 49 7.14 10.53 -8.45
N LEU A 50 7.42 10.11 -9.68
CA LEU A 50 8.73 9.58 -10.07
C LEU A 50 9.78 10.67 -10.24
N PHE A 51 9.38 11.90 -10.61
CA PHE A 51 10.30 13.01 -10.80
C PHE A 51 11.15 13.33 -9.54
N PRO A 52 10.57 13.54 -8.35
CA PRO A 52 11.38 13.77 -7.14
C PRO A 52 12.23 12.54 -6.76
N LEU A 53 11.73 11.32 -6.96
CA LEU A 53 12.51 10.10 -6.73
C LEU A 53 13.74 10.01 -7.65
N TRP A 54 13.58 10.38 -8.92
CA TRP A 54 14.67 10.44 -9.89
C TRP A 54 15.76 11.42 -9.45
N VAL A 55 15.38 12.63 -9.03
CA VAL A 55 16.32 13.65 -8.55
C VAL A 55 17.09 13.15 -7.33
N VAL A 56 16.43 12.47 -6.39
CA VAL A 56 17.09 11.89 -5.20
C VAL A 56 18.14 10.86 -5.61
N ILE A 57 17.82 9.96 -6.55
CA ILE A 57 18.74 8.91 -7.02
C ILE A 57 19.95 9.52 -7.75
N VAL A 58 19.71 10.49 -8.66
CA VAL A 58 20.79 11.13 -9.41
C VAL A 58 21.70 11.93 -8.47
N THR A 59 21.11 12.61 -7.47
CA THR A 59 21.86 13.39 -6.49
C THR A 59 22.65 12.47 -5.54
N SER A 60 22.10 11.33 -5.11
CA SER A 60 22.81 10.38 -4.22
C SER A 60 24.00 9.69 -4.89
N LEU A 61 23.99 9.59 -6.22
CA LEU A 61 25.09 9.05 -7.03
C LEU A 61 26.09 10.12 -7.49
N SER A 62 25.86 11.40 -7.19
CA SER A 62 26.72 12.50 -7.64
C SER A 62 27.77 12.85 -6.58
N SER A 63 28.93 13.36 -7.03
CA SER A 63 29.99 13.80 -6.10
C SER A 63 29.66 15.12 -5.44
N VAL A 64 30.19 15.38 -4.23
CA VAL A 64 30.00 16.64 -3.50
C VAL A 64 30.33 17.86 -4.38
N ARG A 65 31.38 17.75 -5.20
CA ARG A 65 31.76 18.77 -6.19
C ARG A 65 30.67 18.98 -7.24
N THR A 66 30.14 17.90 -7.82
CA THR A 66 29.06 17.95 -8.83
C THR A 66 27.77 18.50 -8.24
N ILE A 67 27.44 18.16 -6.98
CA ILE A 67 26.27 18.67 -6.27
C ILE A 67 26.40 20.18 -6.03
N THR A 68 27.57 20.63 -5.59
CA THR A 68 27.86 22.06 -5.35
C THR A 68 27.82 22.86 -6.66
N GLU A 69 28.41 22.33 -7.74
CA GLU A 69 28.42 22.98 -9.06
C GLU A 69 27.02 23.03 -9.73
N ALA A 70 26.13 22.08 -9.40
CA ALA A 70 24.75 22.05 -9.90
C ALA A 70 23.77 22.91 -9.07
N GLY A 71 24.23 23.56 -7.99
CA GLY A 71 23.37 24.33 -7.09
C GLY A 71 22.52 23.46 -6.15
N GLY A 72 22.94 22.23 -5.86
CA GLY A 72 22.33 21.33 -4.88
C GLY A 72 21.38 20.27 -5.46
N LEU A 73 20.72 20.53 -6.59
CA LEU A 73 19.86 19.54 -7.27
C LEU A 73 20.49 19.10 -8.59
N VAL A 74 20.91 17.83 -8.66
CA VAL A 74 21.42 17.23 -9.89
C VAL A 74 20.28 16.51 -10.60
N VAL A 75 19.76 17.12 -11.68
CA VAL A 75 18.72 16.49 -12.53
C VAL A 75 19.35 15.59 -13.60
N ILE A 76 20.56 15.91 -14.05
CA ILE A 76 21.31 15.17 -15.09
C ILE A 76 22.64 14.70 -14.47
N PRO A 77 22.92 13.38 -14.45
CA PRO A 77 24.15 12.85 -13.88
C PRO A 77 25.36 13.28 -14.73
N ARG A 78 26.30 14.03 -14.14
CA ARG A 78 27.58 14.42 -14.79
C ARG A 78 28.75 13.53 -14.41
N GLY A 79 28.59 12.69 -13.40
CA GLY A 79 29.57 11.71 -12.95
C GLY A 79 28.98 10.85 -11.83
N VAL A 80 29.18 9.54 -11.90
CA VAL A 80 28.69 8.59 -10.90
C VAL A 80 29.80 8.31 -9.90
N THR A 81 29.49 8.45 -8.61
CA THR A 81 30.39 8.10 -7.50
C THR A 81 29.62 7.37 -6.40
N PHE A 82 30.32 6.47 -5.72
CA PHE A 82 29.79 5.68 -4.62
C PHE A 82 30.38 6.07 -3.26
N VAL A 83 31.16 7.15 -3.20
CA VAL A 83 31.81 7.60 -1.96
C VAL A 83 30.79 7.86 -0.84
N ALA A 84 29.66 8.51 -1.17
CA ALA A 84 28.59 8.75 -0.20
C ALA A 84 28.04 7.44 0.42
N TYR A 85 27.88 6.39 -0.39
CA TYR A 85 27.43 5.09 0.09
C TYR A 85 28.49 4.36 0.92
N GLN A 86 29.77 4.50 0.56
CA GLN A 86 30.87 3.94 1.34
C GLN A 86 30.96 4.60 2.73
N GLU A 87 30.78 5.91 2.83
CA GLU A 87 30.73 6.59 4.12
C GLU A 87 29.49 6.19 4.94
N LEU A 88 28.33 6.06 4.29
CA LEU A 88 27.09 5.63 4.95
C LEU A 88 27.14 4.19 5.48
N LEU A 89 27.87 3.30 4.80
CA LEU A 89 27.98 1.88 5.16
C LEU A 89 29.28 1.53 5.90
N GLY A 90 30.18 2.48 6.07
CA GLY A 90 31.50 2.32 6.71
C GLY A 90 31.48 2.09 8.23
N GLY A 91 30.31 1.82 8.83
CA GLY A 91 30.19 1.51 10.27
C GLY A 91 30.01 2.73 11.19
N GLY A 92 29.64 3.89 10.62
CA GLY A 92 29.37 5.10 11.39
C GLY A 92 28.01 5.09 12.12
N GLN A 93 27.67 6.23 12.74
CA GLN A 93 26.37 6.47 13.39
C GLN A 93 25.18 6.16 12.47
N VAL A 94 25.28 6.52 11.18
CA VAL A 94 24.20 6.32 10.21
C VAL A 94 23.94 4.83 9.94
N THR A 95 25.00 4.02 9.78
CA THR A 95 24.88 2.57 9.59
C THR A 95 24.19 1.92 10.80
N ARG A 96 24.62 2.30 12.00
CA ARG A 96 24.03 1.79 13.25
C ARG A 96 22.57 2.21 13.40
N ALA A 97 22.24 3.47 13.12
CA ALA A 97 20.87 3.97 13.17
C ALA A 97 19.97 3.25 12.15
N ALA A 98 20.45 3.02 10.93
CA ALA A 98 19.72 2.26 9.92
C ALA A 98 19.46 0.80 10.38
N LEU A 99 20.47 0.14 10.95
CA LEU A 99 20.32 -1.23 11.46
C LEU A 99 19.30 -1.31 12.61
N ILE A 100 19.36 -0.37 13.56
CA ILE A 100 18.40 -0.29 14.67
C ILE A 100 16.99 -0.02 14.13
N SER A 101 16.84 0.91 13.19
CA SER A 101 15.54 1.22 12.58
C SER A 101 14.93 0.01 11.89
N VAL A 102 15.71 -0.71 11.09
CA VAL A 102 15.26 -1.94 10.42
C VAL A 102 14.88 -3.01 11.45
N CYS A 103 15.73 -3.23 12.47
CA CYS A 103 15.46 -4.21 13.52
C CYS A 103 14.16 -3.89 14.27
N VAL A 104 13.99 -2.65 14.73
CA VAL A 104 12.79 -2.21 15.45
C VAL A 104 11.55 -2.30 14.56
N THR A 105 11.65 -1.95 13.28
CA THR A 105 10.53 -2.04 12.34
C THR A 105 10.12 -3.49 12.10
N VAL A 106 11.08 -4.39 11.87
CA VAL A 106 10.79 -5.81 11.61
C VAL A 106 10.22 -6.47 12.85
N VAL A 107 10.90 -6.35 14.00
CA VAL A 107 10.44 -6.96 15.27
C VAL A 107 9.10 -6.35 15.70
N GLY A 108 8.97 -5.03 15.62
CA GLY A 108 7.75 -4.31 15.95
C GLY A 108 6.57 -4.71 15.05
N THR A 109 6.80 -4.82 13.74
CA THR A 109 5.76 -5.25 12.79
C THR A 109 5.35 -6.69 13.02
N LEU A 110 6.29 -7.61 13.20
CA LEU A 110 5.99 -9.03 13.46
C LEU A 110 5.19 -9.18 14.75
N PHE A 111 5.62 -8.50 15.82
CA PHE A 111 4.92 -8.52 17.10
C PHE A 111 3.53 -7.90 16.99
N SER A 112 3.42 -6.69 16.43
CA SER A 112 2.15 -5.98 16.25
C SER A 112 1.16 -6.77 15.39
N MET A 113 1.62 -7.33 14.26
CA MET A 113 0.81 -8.15 13.37
C MET A 113 0.34 -9.43 14.07
N THR A 114 1.23 -10.12 14.79
CA THR A 114 0.88 -11.35 15.53
C THR A 114 -0.20 -11.07 16.56
N VAL A 115 -0.01 -10.06 17.43
CA VAL A 115 -0.99 -9.70 18.45
C VAL A 115 -2.31 -9.25 17.83
N SER A 116 -2.25 -8.43 16.77
CA SER A 116 -3.45 -7.92 16.08
C SER A 116 -4.25 -9.04 15.43
N VAL A 117 -3.58 -9.99 14.75
CA VAL A 117 -4.24 -11.12 14.09
C VAL A 117 -4.87 -12.07 15.12
N LEU A 118 -4.15 -12.40 16.21
CA LEU A 118 -4.70 -13.23 17.28
C LEU A 118 -5.93 -12.59 17.94
N CYS A 119 -5.86 -11.28 18.22
CA CYS A 119 -6.97 -10.51 18.77
C CYS A 119 -8.17 -10.47 17.80
N ALA A 120 -7.92 -10.13 16.53
CA ALA A 120 -8.95 -10.08 15.50
C ALA A 120 -9.62 -11.44 15.26
N TYR A 121 -8.84 -12.53 15.28
CA TYR A 121 -9.38 -13.89 15.16
C TYR A 121 -10.30 -14.24 16.34
N GLY A 122 -9.88 -13.93 17.57
CA GLY A 122 -10.72 -14.11 18.75
C GLY A 122 -12.04 -13.33 18.67
N LEU A 123 -12.02 -12.14 18.07
CA LEU A 123 -13.18 -11.27 17.95
C LEU A 123 -14.10 -11.63 16.76
N SER A 124 -13.56 -12.22 15.70
CA SER A 124 -14.30 -12.61 14.50
C SER A 124 -15.34 -13.71 14.76
N ARG A 125 -15.19 -14.51 15.83
CA ARG A 125 -16.14 -15.57 16.19
C ARG A 125 -17.17 -15.05 17.18
N THR A 126 -18.39 -14.78 16.70
CA THR A 126 -19.54 -14.42 17.55
C THR A 126 -19.85 -15.55 18.53
N GLY A 127 -19.53 -15.33 19.81
CA GLY A 127 -19.62 -16.35 20.88
C GLY A 127 -18.30 -16.67 21.58
N SER A 128 -17.19 -16.02 21.20
CA SER A 128 -15.92 -16.14 21.93
C SER A 128 -15.99 -15.51 23.33
N VAL A 129 -15.21 -16.09 24.26
CA VAL A 129 -15.06 -15.55 25.62
C VAL A 129 -14.49 -14.13 25.51
N LEU A 130 -15.11 -13.18 26.22
CA LEU A 130 -14.68 -11.77 26.30
C LEU A 130 -14.94 -10.90 25.05
N HIS A 131 -15.73 -11.35 24.06
CA HIS A 131 -16.06 -10.60 22.83
C HIS A 131 -16.56 -9.16 23.08
N ARG A 132 -17.63 -8.99 23.88
CA ARG A 132 -18.23 -7.66 24.16
C ARG A 132 -17.28 -6.72 24.91
N PRO A 133 -16.69 -7.11 26.05
CA PRO A 133 -15.79 -6.21 26.78
C PRO A 133 -14.51 -5.87 26.00
N LEU A 134 -13.95 -6.80 25.20
CA LEU A 134 -12.78 -6.52 24.37
C LEU A 134 -13.09 -5.52 23.25
N LEU A 135 -14.26 -5.65 22.60
CA LEU A 135 -14.75 -4.67 21.63
C LEU A 135 -14.93 -3.29 22.25
N VAL A 136 -15.59 -3.22 23.41
CA VAL A 136 -15.82 -1.94 24.11
C VAL A 136 -14.49 -1.31 24.52
N PHE A 137 -13.51 -2.09 24.97
CA PHE A 137 -12.18 -1.59 25.29
C PHE A 137 -11.45 -1.00 24.07
N MET A 138 -11.40 -1.72 22.94
CA MET A 138 -10.79 -1.22 21.70
C MET A 138 -11.49 0.05 21.19
N LEU A 139 -12.82 0.07 21.28
CA LEU A 139 -13.59 1.25 20.89
C LEU A 139 -13.28 2.41 21.83
N ALA A 140 -13.23 2.15 23.15
CA ALA A 140 -12.88 3.14 24.14
C ALA A 140 -11.50 3.75 23.87
N THR A 141 -10.47 3.00 23.48
CA THR A 141 -9.16 3.58 23.18
C THR A 141 -9.13 4.44 21.91
N MET A 142 -9.97 4.14 20.90
CA MET A 142 -10.12 5.01 19.72
C MET A 142 -10.83 6.33 20.03
N PHE A 143 -11.85 6.31 20.90
CA PHE A 143 -12.63 7.51 21.24
C PHE A 143 -12.06 8.31 22.41
N PHE A 144 -11.44 7.63 23.38
CA PHE A 144 -10.78 8.20 24.55
C PHE A 144 -9.25 8.05 24.44
N GLY A 145 -8.66 8.64 23.40
CA GLY A 145 -7.20 8.71 23.27
C GLY A 145 -6.59 9.59 24.36
N ALA A 146 -5.50 9.15 25.00
CA ALA A 146 -4.91 9.80 26.17
C ALA A 146 -4.38 11.23 25.95
N GLY A 147 -4.37 11.79 24.73
CA GLY A 147 -3.82 13.12 24.45
C GLY A 147 -2.30 13.18 24.59
N LEU A 148 -1.67 14.25 24.09
CA LEU A 148 -0.21 14.38 24.11
C LEU A 148 0.36 14.63 25.52
N ILE A 149 -0.38 15.31 26.40
CA ILE A 149 0.12 15.74 27.73
C ILE A 149 0.46 14.52 28.62
N PRO A 150 -0.41 13.50 28.76
CA PRO A 150 -0.10 12.32 29.58
C PRO A 150 1.00 11.44 28.97
N THR A 151 1.11 11.36 27.64
CA THR A 151 2.16 10.57 26.97
C THR A 151 3.55 11.18 27.17
N TYR A 152 3.65 12.51 27.29
CA TYR A 152 4.93 13.19 27.49
C TYR A 152 5.49 13.03 28.91
N LEU A 153 4.65 12.78 29.93
CA LEU A 153 5.07 12.60 31.32
C LEU A 153 5.62 11.21 31.67
N VAL A 154 5.49 10.24 30.75
CA VAL A 154 5.98 8.87 30.92
C VAL A 154 7.46 8.74 30.50
N VAL A 155 8.01 9.78 29.87
CA VAL A 155 9.42 9.91 29.48
C VAL A 155 10.10 10.95 30.36
#